data_AF-A0A6I9PWK3-F1
#
_entry.id   AF-A0A6I9PWK3-F1
#
_cell.length_a   1.000
_cell.length_b   1.000
_cell.length_c   1.000
_cell.angle_alpha   90.00
_cell.angle_beta   90.00
_cell.angle_gamma   90.00
#
_symmetry.space_group_name_H-M   'P 1'
#
loop_
_entity.id
_entity.type
_entity.pdbx_description
1 polymer ?
#
loop_
_entity_poly.entity_id
_entity_poly.type
_entity_poly.pdbx_seq_one_letter_code
_entity_poly.pdbx_strand_id
1 'polypeptide(L)'
;MRAFTGECSVCPSLILNLEIKVTLLSCLVDTELSFLDYIRGGTQINFTVAIDFTASNGNPSQPTSLHYMSPYQLNDYAMALRAVGEIIQDYDSDKMFPALGFGAKLPPDGRVSHEFAL
;
A
#
# COMPACT_ATOMS: atom_id res chain seq x y z
N MET A 1 -8.44 -44.80 75.45
CA MET A 1 -7.46 -44.68 74.34
C MET A 1 -7.64 -45.90 73.45
N ARG A 2 -7.73 -45.68 72.13
CA ARG A 2 -8.33 -46.53 71.07
C ARG A 2 -9.87 -46.50 71.05
N ALA A 3 -10.57 -46.57 69.93
CA ALA A 3 -10.47 -46.15 68.52
C ALA A 3 -11.75 -46.69 67.85
N PHE A 4 -12.14 -46.11 66.71
CA PHE A 4 -13.27 -46.47 65.82
C PHE A 4 -14.63 -45.84 66.17
N THR A 5 -14.91 -44.70 65.54
CA THR A 5 -16.27 -44.25 65.22
C THR A 5 -16.54 -44.59 63.75
N GLY A 6 -17.66 -45.29 63.53
CA GLY A 6 -18.07 -45.81 62.23
C GLY A 6 -18.42 -44.75 61.19
N GLU A 7 -18.45 -45.24 59.96
CA GLU A 7 -18.73 -44.53 58.73
C GLU A 7 -20.12 -43.88 58.76
N CYS A 8 -20.18 -42.61 58.33
CA CYS A 8 -21.42 -41.97 57.94
C CYS A 8 -21.25 -41.42 56.52
N SER A 9 -22.01 -42.02 55.61
CA SER A 9 -22.03 -41.83 54.17
C SER A 9 -23.03 -40.73 53.79
N VAL A 10 -22.56 -39.51 53.52
CA VAL A 10 -23.31 -38.54 52.71
C VAL A 10 -22.35 -37.69 51.86
N CYS A 11 -22.37 -37.99 50.56
CA CYS A 11 -22.04 -37.18 49.38
C CYS A 11 -20.85 -36.18 49.46
N PRO A 12 -19.66 -36.53 48.96
CA PRO A 12 -18.75 -35.51 48.46
C PRO A 12 -19.40 -34.93 47.21
N SER A 13 -19.94 -33.72 47.35
CA SER A 13 -20.04 -32.67 46.33
C SER A 13 -19.91 -33.17 44.88
N LEU A 14 -21.03 -33.12 44.13
CA LEU A 14 -21.00 -33.11 42.67
C LEU A 14 -20.10 -31.95 42.19
N ILE A 15 -18.80 -32.21 42.08
CA ILE A 15 -17.97 -31.49 41.13
C ILE A 15 -18.31 -32.17 39.81
N LEU A 16 -19.38 -31.68 39.17
CA LEU A 16 -19.64 -31.96 37.77
C LEU A 16 -18.42 -31.46 37.01
N ASN A 17 -17.51 -32.37 36.69
CA ASN A 17 -16.52 -32.17 35.64
C ASN A 17 -17.30 -32.01 34.33
N LEU A 18 -17.78 -30.79 34.09
CA LEU A 18 -18.33 -30.39 32.81
C LEU A 18 -17.18 -30.39 31.81
N GLU A 19 -16.99 -31.53 31.13
CA GLU A 19 -16.13 -31.58 29.95
C GLU A 19 -16.78 -30.76 28.84
N ILE A 20 -16.28 -29.54 28.63
CA ILE A 20 -16.66 -28.72 27.48
C ILE A 20 -16.03 -29.36 26.25
N LYS A 21 -16.88 -29.94 25.38
CA LYS A 21 -16.45 -30.61 24.16
C LYS A 21 -16.73 -29.73 22.95
N VAL A 22 -15.66 -29.24 22.31
CA VAL A 22 -15.76 -28.53 21.03
C VAL A 22 -15.62 -29.55 19.89
N THR A 23 -16.54 -29.53 18.93
CA THR A 23 -16.50 -30.37 17.73
C THR A 23 -16.52 -29.50 16.48
N LEU A 24 -15.53 -29.66 15.62
CA LEU A 24 -15.44 -28.99 14.32
C LEU A 24 -16.34 -29.74 13.33
N LEU A 25 -17.47 -29.13 12.94
CA LEU A 25 -18.43 -29.75 12.03
C LEU A 25 -17.99 -29.68 10.57
N SER A 26 -17.35 -28.58 10.18
CA SER A 26 -16.78 -28.39 8.85
C SER A 26 -15.68 -27.36 8.90
N CYS A 27 -14.62 -27.57 8.12
CA CYS A 27 -13.58 -26.58 7.87
C CYS A 27 -13.40 -26.49 6.36
N LEU A 28 -13.52 -25.28 5.84
CA LEU A 28 -13.17 -24.97 4.47
C LEU A 28 -11.86 -24.20 4.51
N VAL A 29 -10.85 -24.73 3.84
CA VAL A 29 -9.56 -24.07 3.67
C VAL A 29 -9.53 -23.55 2.24
N ASP A 30 -9.44 -22.24 2.08
CA ASP A 30 -9.29 -21.60 0.79
C ASP A 30 -7.90 -20.98 0.67
N THR A 31 -7.40 -20.91 -0.56
CA THR A 31 -6.12 -20.29 -0.89
C THR A 31 -6.36 -18.94 -1.52
N GLU A 32 -5.94 -17.88 -0.84
CA GLU A 32 -5.93 -16.53 -1.39
C GLU A 32 -4.59 -16.25 -2.07
N LEU A 33 -4.64 -15.70 -3.29
CA LEU A 33 -3.44 -15.27 -4.01
C LEU A 33 -2.90 -13.99 -3.40
N SER A 34 -1.61 -14.01 -3.05
CA SER A 34 -0.90 -12.83 -2.57
C SER A 34 -0.46 -11.93 -3.73
N PHE A 35 -0.15 -10.67 -3.43
CA PHE A 35 0.50 -9.75 -4.38
C PHE A 35 1.71 -10.40 -5.07
N LEU A 36 2.55 -11.11 -4.31
CA LEU A 36 3.76 -11.73 -4.83
C LEU A 36 3.46 -12.88 -5.81
N ASP A 37 2.33 -13.57 -5.65
CA ASP A 37 1.93 -14.63 -6.58
C ASP A 37 1.60 -14.04 -7.96
N TYR A 38 0.98 -12.86 -8.02
CA TYR A 38 0.75 -12.14 -9.28
C TYR A 38 2.06 -11.70 -9.93
N ILE A 39 2.99 -11.12 -9.16
CA ILE A 39 4.30 -10.70 -9.68
C ILE A 39 5.10 -11.90 -10.20
N ARG A 40 5.15 -13.00 -9.43
CA ARG A 40 5.79 -14.26 -9.87
C ARG A 40 5.12 -14.87 -11.09
N GLY A 41 3.81 -14.68 -11.24
CA GLY A 41 3.02 -15.07 -12.40
C GLY A 41 3.28 -14.21 -13.66
N GLY A 42 4.16 -13.21 -13.59
CA GLY A 42 4.50 -12.33 -14.71
C GLY A 42 3.62 -11.08 -14.83
N THR A 43 2.82 -10.76 -13.81
CA THR A 43 2.08 -9.50 -13.75
C THR A 43 3.06 -8.35 -13.60
N GLN A 44 2.90 -7.32 -14.44
CA GLN A 44 3.69 -6.10 -14.42
C GLN A 44 2.89 -4.93 -13.85
N ILE A 45 3.58 -3.94 -13.31
CA ILE A 45 2.97 -2.70 -12.82
C ILE A 45 3.40 -1.54 -13.72
N ASN A 46 2.47 -1.05 -14.53
CA ASN A 46 2.70 0.12 -15.37
C ASN A 46 2.66 1.39 -14.51
N PHE A 47 3.70 2.21 -14.62
CA PHE A 47 3.80 3.51 -13.96
C PHE A 47 3.60 4.65 -14.95
N THR A 48 2.57 5.46 -14.71
CA THR A 48 2.29 6.69 -15.45
C THR A 48 2.33 7.87 -14.49
N VAL A 49 2.93 8.98 -14.92
CA VAL A 49 3.01 10.21 -14.13
C VAL A 49 2.32 11.38 -14.81
N ALA A 50 1.69 12.24 -14.02
CA ALA A 50 1.14 13.52 -14.45
C ALA A 50 1.69 14.66 -13.58
N ILE A 51 2.34 15.65 -14.20
CA ILE A 51 2.96 16.80 -13.54
C ILE A 51 2.06 18.03 -13.68
N ASP A 52 1.81 18.71 -12.55
CA ASP A 52 1.02 19.94 -12.49
C ASP A 52 1.87 21.16 -12.88
N PHE A 53 1.53 21.81 -14.00
CA PHE A 53 2.17 23.03 -14.49
C PHE A 53 1.32 24.30 -14.26
N THR A 54 0.35 24.27 -13.33
CA THR A 54 -0.47 25.43 -12.98
C THR A 54 0.36 26.58 -12.40
N ALA A 55 -0.11 27.81 -12.60
CA ALA A 55 0.58 29.03 -12.19
C ALA A 55 0.80 29.15 -10.66
N SER A 56 0.04 28.43 -9.84
CA SER A 56 0.22 28.40 -8.37
C SER A 56 1.58 27.85 -7.94
N ASN A 57 2.26 27.08 -8.80
CA ASN A 57 3.62 26.59 -8.54
C ASN A 57 4.70 27.67 -8.66
N GLY A 58 4.34 28.89 -9.09
CA GLY A 58 5.28 29.97 -9.30
C GLY A 58 6.09 29.84 -10.60
N ASN A 59 6.89 30.87 -10.90
CA ASN A 59 7.73 30.87 -12.09
C ASN A 59 8.97 29.97 -11.87
N PRO A 60 9.25 28.96 -12.71
CA PRO A 60 10.39 28.05 -12.56
C PRO A 60 11.76 28.73 -12.51
N SER A 61 11.90 29.97 -12.98
CA SER A 61 13.13 30.76 -12.85
C SER A 61 13.34 31.35 -11.45
N GLN A 62 12.34 31.30 -10.57
CA GLN A 62 12.42 31.82 -9.21
C GLN A 62 12.72 30.70 -8.22
N PRO A 63 13.66 30.89 -7.27
CA PRO A 63 13.98 29.88 -6.25
C PRO A 63 12.82 29.46 -5.34
N THR A 64 11.75 30.25 -5.29
CA THR A 64 10.53 29.98 -4.53
C THR A 64 9.54 29.07 -5.25
N SER A 65 9.78 28.75 -6.53
CA SER A 65 8.89 27.89 -7.31
C SER A 65 9.09 26.42 -6.97
N LEU A 66 7.98 25.67 -6.94
CA LEU A 66 8.01 24.21 -6.80
C LEU A 66 8.61 23.51 -8.03
N HIS A 67 8.72 24.22 -9.15
CA HIS A 67 9.40 23.77 -10.38
C HIS A 67 10.83 24.29 -10.51
N TYR A 68 11.36 24.98 -9.50
CA TYR A 68 12.72 25.52 -9.56
C TYR A 68 13.76 24.41 -9.71
N MET A 69 14.63 24.51 -10.71
CA MET A 69 15.69 23.54 -10.96
C MET A 69 17.00 24.03 -10.34
N SER A 70 17.22 23.71 -9.06
CA SER A 70 18.48 24.01 -8.37
C SER A 70 19.59 23.06 -8.84
N PRO A 71 20.83 23.54 -9.03
CA PRO A 71 21.97 22.67 -9.36
C PRO A 71 22.42 21.79 -8.18
N TYR A 72 21.91 22.06 -6.96
CA TYR A 72 22.33 21.37 -5.73
C TYR A 72 21.27 20.45 -5.14
N GLN A 73 19.98 20.67 -5.46
CA GLN A 73 18.87 19.95 -4.85
C GLN A 73 17.75 19.74 -5.87
N LEU A 74 17.12 18.55 -5.81
CA LEU A 74 15.90 18.27 -6.54
C LEU A 74 14.73 19.07 -5.95
N ASN A 75 13.84 19.56 -6.80
CA ASN A 75 12.56 20.09 -6.35
C ASN A 75 11.61 18.97 -5.91
N ASP A 76 10.48 19.35 -5.32
CA ASP A 76 9.52 18.42 -4.74
C ASP A 76 8.96 17.43 -5.78
N TYR A 77 8.70 17.89 -7.01
CA TYR A 77 8.27 17.02 -8.10
C TYR A 77 9.34 15.98 -8.48
N ALA A 78 10.58 16.42 -8.64
CA ALA A 78 11.70 15.54 -8.99
C ALA A 78 12.05 14.56 -7.85
N MET A 79 11.94 14.98 -6.59
CA MET A 79 12.08 14.09 -5.44
C MET A 79 10.99 13.02 -5.42
N ALA A 80 9.73 13.40 -5.63
CA ALA A 80 8.62 12.45 -5.67
C ALA A 80 8.76 11.44 -6.83
N LEU A 81 9.08 11.94 -8.02
CA LEU A 81 9.36 11.12 -9.20
C LEU A 81 10.45 10.10 -8.94
N ARG A 82 11.56 10.52 -8.32
CA ARG A 82 12.67 9.62 -7.98
C ARG A 82 12.24 8.58 -6.95
N ALA A 83 11.60 9.01 -5.86
CA ALA A 83 11.21 8.11 -4.76
C ALA A 83 10.25 7.00 -5.21
N VAL A 84 9.30 7.32 -6.10
CA VAL A 84 8.36 6.33 -6.65
C VAL A 84 9.01 5.54 -7.79
N GLY A 85 9.68 6.23 -8.71
CA GLY A 85 10.31 5.67 -9.90
C GLY A 85 11.40 4.64 -9.57
N GLU A 86 12.20 4.87 -8.53
CA GLU A 86 13.25 3.94 -8.06
C GLU A 86 12.68 2.59 -7.62
N ILE A 87 11.45 2.56 -7.11
CA ILE A 87 10.81 1.33 -6.63
C ILE A 87 10.02 0.67 -7.76
N ILE A 88 9.17 1.45 -8.43
CA ILE A 88 8.17 0.90 -9.35
C ILE A 88 8.79 0.36 -10.65
N GLN A 89 9.95 0.90 -11.05
CA GLN A 89 10.61 0.50 -12.30
C GLN A 89 11.05 -0.96 -12.34
N ASP A 90 11.20 -1.61 -11.19
CA ASP A 90 11.59 -3.03 -11.13
C ASP A 90 10.41 -3.98 -11.33
N TYR A 91 9.18 -3.44 -11.35
CA TYR A 91 7.95 -4.17 -11.62
C TYR A 91 7.46 -4.01 -13.07
N ASP A 92 8.20 -3.28 -13.90
CA ASP A 92 7.92 -3.04 -15.31
C ASP A 92 9.10 -3.54 -16.17
N SER A 93 8.80 -4.36 -17.18
CA SER A 93 9.85 -5.04 -17.96
C SER A 93 10.45 -4.12 -19.02
N ASP A 94 9.64 -3.25 -19.63
CA ASP A 94 10.11 -2.35 -20.70
C ASP A 94 10.63 -1.02 -20.16
N LYS A 95 10.28 -0.67 -18.92
CA LYS A 95 10.67 0.56 -18.23
C LYS A 95 10.28 1.81 -19.02
N MET A 96 9.19 1.74 -19.78
CA MET A 96 8.66 2.84 -20.58
C MET A 96 7.52 3.50 -19.81
N PHE A 97 7.80 4.64 -19.19
CA PHE A 97 6.84 5.35 -18.36
C PHE A 97 6.18 6.51 -19.12
N PRO A 98 4.87 6.44 -19.40
CA PRO A 98 4.16 7.59 -19.94
C PRO A 98 4.22 8.76 -18.95
N ALA A 99 4.62 9.92 -19.46
CA ALA A 99 4.70 11.16 -18.70
C ALA A 99 3.76 12.19 -19.31
N LEU A 100 2.92 12.76 -18.46
CA LEU A 100 1.90 13.74 -18.82
C LEU A 100 2.11 15.04 -18.02
N GLY A 101 1.66 16.14 -18.58
CA GLY A 101 1.54 17.43 -17.92
C GLY A 101 0.11 17.95 -17.99
N PHE A 102 -0.27 18.82 -17.06
CA PHE A 102 -1.55 19.53 -17.11
C PHE A 102 -1.44 20.95 -16.54
N GLY A 103 -2.36 21.84 -16.91
CA GLY A 103 -2.44 23.19 -16.35
C GLY A 103 -1.49 24.22 -16.99
N ALA A 104 -0.87 23.88 -18.12
CA ALA A 104 0.00 24.78 -18.88
C ALA A 104 -0.69 25.36 -20.12
N LYS A 105 -0.23 26.52 -20.57
CA LYS A 105 -0.55 27.04 -21.91
C LYS A 105 0.47 26.51 -22.91
N LEU A 106 0.02 25.78 -23.91
CA LEU A 106 0.92 25.18 -24.90
C LEU A 106 1.02 26.06 -26.17
N PRO A 107 2.21 26.15 -26.78
CA PRO A 107 2.34 26.74 -28.11
C PRO A 107 1.69 25.81 -29.17
N PRO A 108 1.23 26.36 -30.32
CA PRO A 108 1.36 27.75 -30.76
C PRO A 108 0.19 28.66 -30.34
N ASP A 109 -0.96 28.11 -29.97
CA ASP A 109 -2.20 28.86 -29.74
C ASP A 109 -2.36 29.36 -28.29
N GLY A 110 -1.49 28.94 -27.38
CA GLY A 110 -1.46 29.41 -25.99
C GLY A 110 -2.69 28.98 -25.20
N ARG A 111 -3.42 27.96 -25.68
CA ARG A 111 -4.59 27.42 -24.99
C ARG A 111 -4.12 26.63 -23.78
N VAL A 112 -4.90 26.73 -22.70
CA VAL A 112 -4.67 25.91 -21.52
C VAL A 112 -4.95 24.46 -21.90
N SER A 113 -3.94 23.62 -21.73
CA SER A 113 -4.09 22.18 -21.84
C SER A 113 -4.26 21.57 -20.45
N HIS A 114 -5.23 20.67 -20.35
CA HIS A 114 -5.48 19.87 -19.15
C HIS A 114 -4.82 18.49 -19.22
N GLU A 115 -4.17 18.18 -20.34
CA GLU A 115 -3.43 16.93 -20.55
C GLU A 115 -2.54 17.08 -21.78
N PHE A 116 -1.24 16.83 -21.63
CA PHE A 116 -0.30 16.79 -22.73
C PHE A 116 0.85 15.84 -22.44
N ALA A 117 1.39 15.19 -23.47
CA ALA A 117 2.57 14.36 -23.34
C ALA A 117 3.81 15.23 -23.04
N LEU A 118 4.66 14.75 -22.13
CA LEU A 118 5.97 15.34 -21.80
C LEU A 118 7.10 14.74 -22.65
#